data_AF-A0AA42YCX7-F1
#
_entry.id   AF-A0AA42YCX7-F1
#
_cell.length_a   1.000
_cell.length_b   1.000
_cell.length_c   1.000
_cell.angle_alpha   90.00
_cell.angle_beta   90.00
_cell.angle_gamma   90.00
#
_symmetry.space_group_name_H-M   'P 1'
#
loop_
_entity.id
_entity.type
_entity.pdbx_description
1 polymer ?
#
loop_
_entity_poly.entity_id
_entity_poly.type
_entity_poly.pdbx_seq_one_letter_code
_entity_poly.pdbx_strand_id
1 'polypeptide(L)'
;AEIFALVLFGLSTICGLAQESMVRGLVAGVIGLMLMIVGLDELDGVARLTFDTVQLQQGVNLLVAMIGLFAVPQVISAFMDHDHAAPAKIPENVRAQLPSLRDLRDRLWLMVRCAGIGTGIGAIPGTGGPIAAFLAYDHARRFSRRPQDFGKGELSGVVAPESANNAVTGGTMIPLLSLGIPGDPATAVILGGLLIHGLHPGPMLFRTHLGTIYALYIAIFLAYVVILVVQLWGIRLFVRVLRVPPHLLAVCIIVLCVLGSYAIRNSIFDVYLMGVMGLLGYVLQRIRIPVAPVVLGLVLGETLEQQYRTALILSEGSHRIFIESGVALLFFGLTALTIGFHFWSTIWQRRPSSAT
;
A
#
# COMPACT_ATOMS: atom_id res chain seq x y z
N ALA A 1 -12.29 9.01 -17.21
CA ALA A 1 -12.13 7.80 -18.05
C ALA A 1 -10.71 7.24 -18.01
N GLU A 2 -9.69 8.06 -18.29
CA GLU A 2 -8.28 7.61 -18.38
C GLU A 2 -7.72 7.08 -17.06
N ILE A 3 -7.91 7.83 -15.96
CA ILE A 3 -7.45 7.40 -14.62
C ILE A 3 -8.17 6.12 -14.19
N PHE A 4 -9.47 5.99 -14.47
CA PHE A 4 -10.20 4.74 -14.22
C PHE A 4 -9.59 3.54 -14.97
N ALA A 5 -9.32 3.69 -16.27
CA ALA A 5 -8.71 2.64 -17.07
C ALA A 5 -7.29 2.28 -16.58
N LEU A 6 -6.50 3.27 -16.16
CA LEU A 6 -5.18 3.08 -15.57
C LEU A 6 -5.24 2.30 -14.24
N VAL A 7 -6.14 2.70 -13.33
CA VAL A 7 -6.31 2.02 -12.02
C VAL A 7 -6.81 0.59 -12.23
N LEU A 8 -7.75 0.38 -13.16
CA LEU A 8 -8.24 -0.94 -13.52
C LEU A 8 -7.13 -1.84 -14.08
N PHE A 9 -6.29 -1.28 -14.96
CA PHE A 9 -5.12 -1.98 -15.48
C PHE A 9 -4.12 -2.34 -14.38
N GLY A 10 -3.85 -1.41 -13.45
CA GLY A 10 -2.99 -1.67 -12.30
C GLY A 10 -3.52 -2.81 -11.44
N LEU A 11 -4.81 -2.78 -11.11
CA LEU A 11 -5.48 -3.79 -10.31
C LEU A 11 -5.52 -5.16 -11.01
N SER A 12 -5.82 -5.21 -12.32
CA SER A 12 -5.84 -6.46 -13.09
C SER A 12 -4.45 -7.09 -13.17
N THR A 13 -3.43 -6.26 -13.37
CA THR A 13 -2.04 -6.68 -13.47
C THR A 13 -1.60 -7.31 -12.15
N ILE A 14 -1.95 -6.70 -11.00
CA ILE A 14 -1.57 -7.25 -9.70
C ILE A 14 -2.39 -8.48 -9.31
N CYS A 15 -3.69 -8.49 -9.57
CA CYS A 15 -4.51 -9.68 -9.35
C CYS A 15 -4.08 -10.86 -10.24
N GLY A 16 -3.66 -10.60 -11.48
CA GLY A 16 -3.23 -11.63 -12.44
C GLY A 16 -1.83 -12.19 -12.17
N LEU A 17 -0.89 -11.35 -11.71
CA LEU A 17 0.52 -11.72 -11.56
C LEU A 17 0.91 -12.14 -10.13
N ALA A 18 0.08 -11.90 -9.12
CA ALA A 18 0.46 -12.09 -7.72
C ALA A 18 0.67 -13.58 -7.32
N GLN A 19 0.20 -14.56 -8.09
CA GLN A 19 0.18 -15.98 -7.69
C GLN A 19 0.19 -16.97 -8.87
N GLU A 20 0.46 -18.24 -8.55
CA GLU A 20 0.28 -19.41 -9.44
C GLU A 20 -1.17 -19.54 -9.97
N SER A 21 -2.14 -18.91 -9.31
CA SER A 21 -3.55 -18.94 -9.70
C SER A 21 -4.14 -17.53 -9.77
N MET A 22 -4.35 -17.06 -11.01
CA MET A 22 -5.03 -15.80 -11.32
C MET A 22 -6.41 -15.70 -10.65
N VAL A 23 -7.16 -16.81 -10.59
CA VAL A 23 -8.50 -16.83 -9.98
C VAL A 23 -8.42 -16.43 -8.50
N ARG A 24 -7.42 -16.94 -7.76
CA ARG A 24 -7.23 -16.58 -6.35
C ARG A 24 -6.87 -15.10 -6.17
N GLY A 25 -6.05 -14.56 -7.08
CA GLY A 25 -5.71 -13.14 -7.07
C GLY A 25 -6.90 -12.24 -7.40
N LEU A 26 -7.75 -12.64 -8.36
CA LEU A 26 -8.96 -11.89 -8.71
C LEU A 26 -10.00 -11.94 -7.60
N VAL A 27 -10.22 -13.11 -6.99
CA VAL A 27 -11.10 -13.26 -5.81
C VAL A 27 -10.61 -12.38 -4.67
N ALA A 28 -9.29 -12.35 -4.40
CA ALA A 28 -8.71 -11.44 -3.43
C ALA A 28 -8.98 -9.96 -3.76
N GLY A 29 -8.77 -9.54 -5.00
CA GLY A 29 -9.08 -8.18 -5.45
C GLY A 29 -10.54 -7.81 -5.24
N VAL A 30 -11.47 -8.71 -5.59
CA VAL A 30 -12.91 -8.52 -5.38
C VAL A 30 -13.25 -8.40 -3.89
N ILE A 31 -12.68 -9.24 -3.02
CA ILE A 31 -12.86 -9.13 -1.57
C ILE A 31 -12.41 -7.74 -1.10
N GLY A 32 -11.27 -7.25 -1.58
CA GLY A 32 -10.79 -5.90 -1.29
C GLY A 32 -11.78 -4.82 -1.70
N LEU A 33 -12.27 -4.87 -2.94
CA LEU A 33 -13.26 -3.94 -3.46
C LEU A 33 -14.57 -3.98 -2.66
N MET A 34 -15.02 -5.15 -2.23
CA MET A 34 -16.22 -5.29 -1.39
C MET A 34 -16.04 -4.65 0.00
N LEU A 35 -14.85 -4.78 0.60
CA LEU A 35 -14.55 -4.15 1.88
C LEU A 35 -14.50 -2.62 1.78
N MET A 36 -14.06 -2.08 0.63
CA MET A 36 -14.03 -0.64 0.37
C MET A 36 -15.42 -0.02 0.33
N ILE A 37 -16.41 -0.72 -0.21
CA ILE A 37 -17.80 -0.22 -0.34
C ILE A 37 -18.47 0.02 1.02
N VAL A 38 -17.98 -0.59 2.10
CA VAL A 38 -18.52 -0.41 3.45
C VAL A 38 -18.24 1.00 3.93
N GLY A 39 -19.29 1.79 4.14
CA GLY A 39 -19.16 3.17 4.61
C GLY A 39 -20.22 4.11 4.08
N LEU A 40 -20.00 5.40 4.31
CA LEU A 40 -20.75 6.46 3.66
C LEU A 40 -20.15 6.73 2.28
N ASP A 41 -20.99 6.77 1.25
CA ASP A 41 -20.58 7.24 -0.07
C ASP A 41 -20.30 8.75 -0.05
N GLU A 42 -19.10 9.16 -0.46
CA GLU A 42 -18.70 10.56 -0.50
C GLU A 42 -19.45 11.40 -1.54
N LEU A 43 -19.92 10.77 -2.62
CA LEU A 43 -20.59 11.47 -3.72
C LEU A 43 -22.10 11.64 -3.46
N ASP A 44 -22.81 10.57 -3.09
CA ASP A 44 -24.27 10.63 -2.88
C ASP A 44 -24.66 10.78 -1.39
N GLY A 45 -23.72 10.64 -0.44
CA GLY A 45 -24.00 10.70 1.00
C GLY A 45 -24.81 9.50 1.52
N VAL A 46 -24.89 8.41 0.75
CA VAL A 46 -25.69 7.23 1.08
C VAL A 46 -24.84 6.21 1.84
N ALA A 47 -25.38 5.67 2.94
CA ALA A 47 -24.72 4.61 3.70
C ALA A 47 -24.83 3.26 2.96
N ARG A 48 -23.70 2.59 2.74
CA ARG A 48 -23.61 1.32 2.01
C ARG A 48 -22.97 0.24 2.88
N LEU A 49 -23.60 -0.93 2.93
CA LEU A 49 -23.15 -2.09 3.72
C LEU A 49 -22.90 -1.76 5.21
N THR A 50 -23.59 -0.74 5.74
CA THR A 50 -23.42 -0.30 7.14
C THR A 50 -24.32 -1.05 8.13
N PHE A 51 -25.26 -1.86 7.62
CA PHE A 51 -26.20 -2.64 8.44
C PHE A 51 -26.86 -1.82 9.55
N ASP A 52 -27.24 -0.57 9.22
CA ASP A 52 -27.88 0.40 10.13
C ASP A 52 -27.04 0.76 11.38
N THR A 53 -25.72 0.54 11.31
CA THR A 53 -24.80 0.79 12.41
C THR A 53 -23.97 2.04 12.12
N VAL A 54 -23.99 3.01 13.03
CA VAL A 54 -23.28 4.31 12.88
C VAL A 54 -21.76 4.11 12.75
N GLN A 55 -21.20 3.14 13.47
CA GLN A 55 -19.77 2.84 13.44
C GLN A 55 -19.30 2.39 12.05
N LEU A 56 -20.15 1.65 11.32
CA LEU A 56 -19.83 1.21 9.96
C LEU A 56 -19.95 2.32 8.91
N GLN A 57 -20.62 3.44 9.22
CA GLN A 57 -20.65 4.60 8.32
C GLN A 57 -19.27 5.23 8.14
N GLN A 58 -18.37 5.07 9.12
CA GLN A 58 -16.97 5.48 9.00
C GLN A 58 -16.15 4.59 8.07
N GLY A 59 -16.73 3.47 7.61
CA GLY A 59 -16.13 2.51 6.72
C GLY A 59 -14.92 1.76 7.28
N VAL A 60 -14.33 0.94 6.42
CA VAL A 60 -13.15 0.14 6.73
C VAL A 60 -11.90 1.02 6.62
N ASN A 61 -11.34 1.43 7.75
CA ASN A 61 -10.09 2.19 7.72
C ASN A 61 -8.95 1.32 7.15
N LEU A 62 -8.28 1.84 6.12
CA LEU A 62 -7.22 1.14 5.41
C LEU A 62 -6.10 0.68 6.34
N LEU A 63 -5.59 1.55 7.22
CA LEU A 63 -4.49 1.23 8.11
C LEU A 63 -4.89 0.13 9.10
N VAL A 64 -6.09 0.23 9.67
CA VAL A 64 -6.66 -0.78 10.58
C VAL A 64 -6.80 -2.13 9.88
N ALA A 65 -7.32 -2.14 8.66
CA ALA A 65 -7.47 -3.36 7.86
C ALA A 65 -6.11 -3.98 7.51
N MET A 66 -5.10 -3.17 7.17
CA MET A 66 -3.74 -3.64 6.89
C MET A 66 -3.08 -4.23 8.14
N ILE A 67 -3.22 -3.58 9.30
CA ILE A 67 -2.73 -4.11 10.59
C ILE A 67 -3.38 -5.47 10.84
N GLY A 68 -4.71 -5.58 10.69
CA GLY A 68 -5.44 -6.83 10.82
C GLY A 68 -4.89 -7.90 9.87
N LEU A 69 -4.99 -7.66 8.55
CA LEU A 69 -4.68 -8.60 7.48
C LEU A 69 -3.24 -9.12 7.48
N PHE A 70 -2.27 -8.34 7.97
CA PHE A 70 -0.85 -8.74 7.97
C PHE A 70 -0.31 -9.12 9.35
N ALA A 71 -0.61 -8.37 10.41
CA ALA A 71 0.01 -8.59 11.71
C ALA A 71 -0.66 -9.74 12.47
N VAL A 72 -2.00 -9.78 12.49
CA VAL A 72 -2.75 -10.78 13.28
C VAL A 72 -2.49 -12.21 12.80
N PRO A 73 -2.46 -12.54 11.49
CA PRO A 73 -2.11 -13.89 11.05
C PRO A 73 -0.72 -14.34 11.48
N GLN A 74 0.25 -13.42 11.54
CA GLN A 74 1.61 -13.70 12.01
C GLN A 74 1.63 -13.98 13.51
N VAL A 75 0.86 -13.21 14.29
CA VAL A 75 0.68 -13.45 15.73
C VAL A 75 0.05 -14.83 15.96
N ILE A 76 -1.04 -15.16 15.26
CA ILE A 76 -1.69 -16.48 15.38
C ILE A 76 -0.70 -17.59 15.01
N SER A 77 0.04 -17.45 13.91
CA SER A 77 1.01 -18.46 13.46
C SER A 77 2.16 -18.62 14.46
N ALA A 78 2.66 -17.53 15.04
CA ALA A 78 3.71 -17.56 16.06
C ALA A 78 3.30 -18.32 17.34
N PHE A 79 2.00 -18.36 17.67
CA PHE A 79 1.46 -19.18 18.76
C PHE A 79 1.11 -20.61 18.33
N MET A 80 0.84 -20.86 17.05
CA MET A 80 0.52 -22.20 16.55
C MET A 80 1.76 -23.05 16.32
N ASP A 81 2.86 -22.45 15.88
CA ASP A 81 4.13 -23.12 15.59
C ASP A 81 4.94 -23.41 16.88
N HIS A 82 4.27 -23.98 17.89
CA HIS A 82 4.83 -24.28 19.22
C HIS A 82 6.04 -25.25 19.20
N ASP A 83 6.34 -25.89 18.07
CA ASP A 83 7.49 -26.76 17.88
C ASP A 83 8.72 -25.98 17.35
N HIS A 84 9.67 -25.70 18.25
CA HIS A 84 11.11 -25.52 17.98
C HIS A 84 11.62 -24.28 17.22
N ALA A 85 10.97 -23.12 17.28
CA ALA A 85 11.67 -21.88 16.91
C ALA A 85 12.66 -21.47 18.02
N ALA A 86 13.85 -22.10 18.04
CA ALA A 86 14.98 -21.58 18.80
C ALA A 86 15.16 -20.09 18.46
N PRO A 87 15.41 -19.20 19.44
CA PRO A 87 15.63 -17.79 19.16
C PRO A 87 16.67 -17.67 18.05
N ALA A 88 16.40 -16.81 17.06
CA ALA A 88 17.30 -16.63 15.93
C ALA A 88 18.73 -16.48 16.46
N LYS A 89 19.69 -17.25 15.90
CA LYS A 89 21.12 -17.12 16.25
C LYS A 89 21.63 -15.78 15.73
N ILE A 90 21.35 -14.72 16.47
CA ILE A 90 21.70 -13.35 16.12
C ILE A 90 23.11 -13.09 16.63
N PRO A 91 24.03 -12.64 15.77
CA PRO A 91 25.40 -12.31 16.18
C PRO A 91 25.39 -11.34 17.37
N GLU A 92 26.28 -11.56 18.34
CA GLU A 92 26.36 -10.70 19.53
C GLU A 92 26.72 -9.25 19.17
N ASN A 93 27.51 -9.07 18.11
CA ASN A 93 28.04 -7.79 17.66
C ASN A 93 27.41 -7.33 16.34
N VAL A 94 26.16 -6.86 16.39
CA VAL A 94 25.57 -6.20 15.23
C VAL A 94 25.92 -4.71 15.24
N ARG A 95 26.73 -4.31 14.26
CA ARG A 95 27.06 -2.90 14.00
C ARG A 95 26.24 -2.40 12.82
N ALA A 96 25.87 -1.14 12.84
CA ALA A 96 25.36 -0.45 11.66
C ALA A 96 26.42 -0.55 10.56
N GLN A 97 26.12 -1.27 9.49
CA GLN A 97 26.97 -1.31 8.30
C GLN A 97 26.26 -0.50 7.23
N LEU A 98 26.95 0.53 6.74
CA LEU A 98 26.50 1.24 5.56
C LEU A 98 26.65 0.31 4.34
N PRO A 99 25.71 0.36 3.39
CA PRO A 99 25.83 -0.42 2.16
C PRO A 99 27.09 -0.03 1.42
N SER A 100 27.73 -1.00 0.74
CA SER A 100 28.89 -0.68 -0.08
C SER A 100 28.48 0.23 -1.25
N LEU A 101 29.39 1.08 -1.72
CA LEU A 101 29.14 1.93 -2.89
C LEU A 101 28.76 1.10 -4.13
N ARG A 102 29.27 -0.13 -4.22
CA ARG A 102 28.91 -1.07 -5.28
C ARG A 102 27.47 -1.53 -5.16
N ASP A 103 27.02 -1.92 -3.95
CA ASP A 103 25.64 -2.35 -3.73
C ASP A 103 24.64 -1.24 -4.03
N LEU A 104 25.00 -0.01 -3.66
CA LEU A 104 24.20 1.19 -3.96
C LEU A 104 24.14 1.43 -5.47
N ARG A 105 25.28 1.37 -6.18
CA ARG A 105 25.33 1.55 -7.63
C ARG A 105 24.52 0.49 -8.38
N ASP A 106 24.64 -0.77 -7.97
CA ASP A 106 23.96 -1.88 -8.62
C ASP A 106 22.43 -1.82 -8.44
N ARG A 107 21.94 -1.11 -7.41
CA ARG A 107 20.51 -0.93 -7.12
C ARG A 107 19.99 0.48 -7.35
N LEU A 108 20.84 1.43 -7.72
CA LEU A 108 20.47 2.83 -7.93
C LEU A 108 19.30 2.96 -8.90
N TRP A 109 19.33 2.17 -9.97
CA TRP A 109 18.27 2.18 -10.97
C TRP A 109 16.94 1.63 -10.45
N LEU A 110 16.97 0.61 -9.58
CA LEU A 110 15.78 0.12 -8.89
C LEU A 110 15.22 1.20 -7.95
N MET A 111 16.09 1.85 -7.19
CA MET A 111 15.71 2.93 -6.26
C MET A 111 15.04 4.08 -7.01
N VAL A 112 15.62 4.56 -8.11
CA VAL A 112 15.05 5.65 -8.91
C VAL A 112 13.68 5.27 -9.49
N ARG A 113 13.55 4.06 -10.05
CA ARG A 113 12.25 3.59 -10.58
C ARG A 113 11.18 3.49 -9.48
N CYS A 114 11.54 2.92 -8.33
CA CYS A 114 10.60 2.76 -7.22
C CYS A 114 10.28 4.11 -6.55
N ALA A 115 11.24 5.03 -6.50
CA ALA A 115 10.99 6.41 -6.08
C ALA A 115 10.01 7.10 -7.05
N GLY A 116 10.13 6.88 -8.36
CA GLY A 116 9.15 7.34 -9.34
C GLY A 116 7.74 6.79 -9.09
N ILE A 117 7.63 5.48 -8.77
CA ILE A 117 6.36 4.87 -8.34
C ILE A 117 5.84 5.57 -7.08
N GLY A 118 6.69 5.76 -6.07
CA GLY A 118 6.32 6.41 -4.82
C GLY A 118 5.85 7.85 -4.99
N THR A 119 6.60 8.68 -5.72
CA THR A 119 6.20 10.05 -6.04
C THR A 119 4.89 10.09 -6.82
N GLY A 120 4.72 9.19 -7.81
CA GLY A 120 3.51 9.10 -8.62
C GLY A 120 2.28 8.70 -7.79
N ILE A 121 2.42 7.68 -6.93
CA ILE A 121 1.36 7.31 -5.98
C ILE A 121 1.08 8.45 -5.02
N GLY A 122 2.10 9.06 -4.42
CA GLY A 122 1.93 10.19 -3.50
C GLY A 122 1.21 11.40 -4.13
N ALA A 123 1.35 11.61 -5.44
CA ALA A 123 0.62 12.67 -6.14
C ALA A 123 -0.89 12.40 -6.24
N ILE A 124 -1.34 11.14 -6.03
CA ILE A 124 -2.74 10.76 -6.00
C ILE A 124 -3.27 10.92 -4.57
N PRO A 125 -4.27 11.79 -4.34
CA PRO A 125 -4.88 11.97 -3.02
C PRO A 125 -5.41 10.66 -2.43
N GLY A 126 -5.30 10.49 -1.11
CA GLY A 126 -5.87 9.37 -0.37
C GLY A 126 -5.10 8.04 -0.46
N THR A 127 -3.98 7.99 -1.19
CA THR A 127 -3.25 6.73 -1.43
C THR A 127 -2.18 6.45 -0.35
N GLY A 128 -1.25 7.37 -0.14
CA GLY A 128 -0.23 7.26 0.92
C GLY A 128 0.83 6.15 0.75
N GLY A 129 1.71 6.08 1.75
CA GLY A 129 2.97 5.29 1.75
C GLY A 129 2.83 3.78 1.53
N PRO A 130 1.89 3.09 2.21
CA PRO A 130 1.84 1.62 2.14
C PRO A 130 1.59 1.08 0.73
N ILE A 131 0.78 1.76 -0.07
CA ILE A 131 0.46 1.34 -1.45
C ILE A 131 1.70 1.39 -2.32
N ALA A 132 2.43 2.51 -2.25
CA ALA A 132 3.66 2.69 -2.99
C ALA A 132 4.67 1.60 -2.64
N ALA A 133 4.79 1.25 -1.35
CA ALA A 133 5.64 0.17 -0.90
C ALA A 133 5.23 -1.19 -1.49
N PHE A 134 3.96 -1.56 -1.42
CA PHE A 134 3.46 -2.82 -1.99
C PHE A 134 3.62 -2.89 -3.52
N LEU A 135 3.28 -1.81 -4.21
CA LEU A 135 3.40 -1.74 -5.67
C LEU A 135 4.87 -1.81 -6.10
N ALA A 136 5.77 -1.13 -5.38
CA ALA A 136 7.20 -1.19 -5.65
C ALA A 136 7.80 -2.56 -5.33
N TYR A 137 7.37 -3.22 -4.26
CA TYR A 137 7.77 -4.59 -3.95
C TYR A 137 7.40 -5.55 -5.08
N ASP A 138 6.15 -5.50 -5.54
CA ASP A 138 5.66 -6.34 -6.62
C ASP A 138 6.35 -6.00 -7.96
N HIS A 139 6.53 -4.71 -8.27
CA HIS A 139 7.33 -4.27 -9.42
C HIS A 139 8.75 -4.86 -9.37
N ALA A 140 9.44 -4.73 -8.24
CA ALA A 140 10.79 -5.25 -8.07
C ALA A 140 10.86 -6.77 -8.20
N ARG A 141 9.89 -7.48 -7.62
CA ARG A 141 9.79 -8.94 -7.72
C ARG A 141 9.64 -9.39 -9.18
N ARG A 142 8.78 -8.72 -9.94
CA ARG A 142 8.49 -9.08 -11.35
C ARG A 142 9.65 -8.86 -12.28
N PHE A 143 10.36 -7.74 -12.12
CA PHE A 143 11.49 -7.41 -12.99
C PHE A 143 12.82 -7.96 -12.47
N SER A 144 12.80 -8.69 -11.34
CA SER A 144 13.98 -9.37 -10.84
C SER A 144 14.30 -10.61 -11.67
N ARG A 145 15.60 -10.87 -11.84
CA ARG A 145 16.10 -12.14 -12.40
C ARG A 145 15.89 -13.33 -11.45
N ARG A 146 15.58 -13.07 -10.17
CA ARG A 146 15.40 -14.08 -9.11
C ARG A 146 14.14 -13.79 -8.29
N PRO A 147 12.93 -13.90 -8.88
CA PRO A 147 11.67 -13.64 -8.17
C PRO A 147 11.41 -14.61 -7.01
N GLN A 148 12.03 -15.80 -7.01
CA GLN A 148 11.89 -16.82 -5.96
C GLN A 148 12.63 -16.51 -4.65
N ASP A 149 13.53 -15.52 -4.64
CA ASP A 149 14.31 -15.12 -3.47
C ASP A 149 13.62 -14.00 -2.67
N PHE A 150 12.55 -13.40 -3.23
CA PHE A 150 11.73 -12.41 -2.56
C PHE A 150 11.00 -13.07 -1.38
N GLY A 151 11.09 -12.43 -0.20
CA GLY A 151 10.61 -12.99 1.06
C GLY A 151 11.58 -13.95 1.75
N LYS A 152 12.73 -14.29 1.12
CA LYS A 152 13.80 -15.13 1.69
C LYS A 152 15.08 -14.35 2.03
N GLY A 153 14.99 -13.02 2.09
CA GLY A 153 16.12 -12.14 2.39
C GLY A 153 16.74 -11.43 1.18
N GLU A 154 16.13 -11.48 -0.01
CA GLU A 154 16.58 -10.68 -1.14
C GLU A 154 16.49 -9.18 -0.85
N LEU A 155 17.63 -8.49 -0.89
CA LEU A 155 17.75 -7.07 -0.53
C LEU A 155 16.89 -6.17 -1.42
N SER A 156 16.70 -6.54 -2.69
CA SER A 156 15.83 -5.82 -3.62
C SER A 156 14.37 -5.76 -3.14
N GLY A 157 13.93 -6.75 -2.34
CA GLY A 157 12.63 -6.77 -1.69
C GLY A 157 12.48 -5.80 -0.50
N VAL A 158 13.56 -5.15 -0.06
CA VAL A 158 13.53 -4.08 0.95
C VAL A 158 13.80 -2.73 0.29
N VAL A 159 14.80 -2.67 -0.59
CA VAL A 159 15.21 -1.42 -1.26
C VAL A 159 14.06 -0.82 -2.07
N ALA A 160 13.30 -1.64 -2.79
CA ALA A 160 12.18 -1.17 -3.59
C ALA A 160 11.04 -0.55 -2.77
N PRO A 161 10.43 -1.26 -1.79
CA PRO A 161 9.36 -0.69 -0.98
C PRO A 161 9.82 0.53 -0.17
N GLU A 162 11.04 0.51 0.39
CA GLU A 162 11.55 1.64 1.19
C GLU A 162 11.85 2.88 0.33
N SER A 163 12.37 2.69 -0.88
CA SER A 163 12.59 3.81 -1.81
C SER A 163 11.26 4.45 -2.23
N ALA A 164 10.24 3.63 -2.49
CA ALA A 164 8.92 4.12 -2.86
C ALA A 164 8.23 4.81 -1.68
N ASN A 165 8.23 4.19 -0.49
CA ASN A 165 7.63 4.76 0.72
C ASN A 165 8.22 6.13 1.07
N ASN A 166 9.54 6.28 1.02
CA ASN A 166 10.18 7.57 1.29
C ASN A 166 9.92 8.60 0.17
N ALA A 167 9.75 8.17 -1.07
CA ALA A 167 9.39 9.07 -2.16
C ALA A 167 7.94 9.58 -2.07
N VAL A 168 7.02 8.82 -1.46
CA VAL A 168 5.64 9.25 -1.23
C VAL A 168 5.58 10.59 -0.50
N THR A 169 6.39 10.80 0.53
CA THR A 169 6.41 12.04 1.33
C THR A 169 6.60 13.29 0.47
N GLY A 170 7.43 13.21 -0.59
CA GLY A 170 7.58 14.30 -1.54
C GLY A 170 6.40 14.40 -2.51
N GLY A 171 5.90 13.25 -2.99
CA GLY A 171 4.75 13.18 -3.89
C GLY A 171 3.47 13.76 -3.28
N THR A 172 3.19 13.47 -2.01
CA THR A 172 1.97 13.93 -1.30
C THR A 172 1.97 15.44 -1.03
N MET A 173 3.13 16.10 -1.08
CA MET A 173 3.21 17.56 -1.03
C MET A 173 2.66 18.22 -2.29
N ILE A 174 2.66 17.54 -3.43
CA ILE A 174 2.19 18.10 -4.71
C ILE A 174 0.71 18.49 -4.61
N PRO A 175 -0.25 17.57 -4.35
CA PRO A 175 -1.66 17.93 -4.22
C PRO A 175 -1.92 18.77 -2.97
N LEU A 176 -1.18 18.55 -1.87
CA LEU A 176 -1.34 19.34 -0.65
C LEU A 176 -1.08 20.82 -0.90
N LEU A 177 0.09 21.16 -1.46
CA LEU A 177 0.50 22.56 -1.61
C LEU A 177 -0.20 23.26 -2.77
N SER A 178 -0.56 22.51 -3.82
CA SER A 178 -1.18 23.09 -5.03
C SER A 178 -2.71 23.14 -4.97
N LEU A 179 -3.37 22.17 -4.33
CA LEU A 179 -4.82 22.03 -4.29
C LEU A 179 -5.41 22.10 -2.87
N GLY A 180 -4.58 22.05 -1.82
CA GLY A 180 -5.06 21.97 -0.44
C GLY A 180 -5.65 20.61 -0.07
N ILE A 181 -5.40 19.58 -0.88
CA ILE A 181 -5.92 18.24 -0.68
C ILE A 181 -4.79 17.34 -0.16
N PRO A 182 -4.90 16.77 1.05
CA PRO A 182 -3.86 15.92 1.60
C PRO A 182 -3.73 14.61 0.82
N GLY A 183 -2.48 14.16 0.62
CA GLY A 183 -2.19 12.90 -0.06
C GLY A 183 -2.29 11.68 0.85
N ASP A 184 -2.14 11.87 2.16
CA ASP A 184 -2.17 10.84 3.19
C ASP A 184 -2.49 11.45 4.58
N PRO A 185 -2.68 10.63 5.64
CA PRO A 185 -2.97 11.16 6.97
C PRO A 185 -1.87 12.07 7.55
N ALA A 186 -0.59 11.85 7.23
CA ALA A 186 0.50 12.67 7.74
C ALA A 186 0.49 14.08 7.13
N THR A 187 0.20 14.17 5.84
CA THR A 187 0.03 15.44 5.12
C THR A 187 -1.22 16.20 5.53
N ALA A 188 -2.27 15.51 5.99
CA ALA A 188 -3.43 16.17 6.60
C ALA A 188 -3.07 16.89 7.92
N VAL A 189 -2.14 16.35 8.71
CA VAL A 189 -1.62 17.05 9.91
C VAL A 189 -0.84 18.30 9.50
N ILE A 190 -0.03 18.21 8.43
CA ILE A 190 0.69 19.36 7.87
C ILE A 190 -0.30 20.42 7.36
N LEU A 191 -1.36 20.02 6.66
CA LEU A 191 -2.45 20.91 6.24
C LEU A 191 -3.04 21.66 7.44
N GLY A 192 -3.40 20.92 8.51
CA GLY A 192 -3.90 21.51 9.74
C GLY A 192 -2.94 22.53 10.34
N GLY A 193 -1.64 22.20 10.39
CA GLY A 193 -0.60 23.13 10.84
C GLY A 193 -0.50 24.40 9.99
N LEU A 194 -0.53 24.27 8.66
CA LEU A 194 -0.53 25.42 7.75
C LEU A 194 -1.74 26.33 7.98
N LEU A 195 -2.94 25.74 8.09
CA LEU A 195 -4.19 26.48 8.34
C LEU A 195 -4.18 27.21 9.68
N ILE A 196 -3.64 26.59 10.75
CA ILE A 196 -3.48 27.23 12.07
C ILE A 196 -2.60 28.49 11.96
N HIS A 197 -1.59 28.47 11.09
CA HIS A 197 -0.73 29.61 10.80
C HIS A 197 -1.28 30.58 9.75
N GLY A 198 -2.54 30.41 9.32
CA GLY A 198 -3.19 31.26 8.31
C GLY A 198 -2.65 31.05 6.89
N LEU A 199 -1.94 29.95 6.64
CA LEU A 199 -1.40 29.61 5.33
C LEU A 199 -2.37 28.69 4.61
N HIS A 200 -3.00 29.21 3.57
CA HIS A 200 -3.94 28.46 2.75
C HIS A 200 -3.19 27.89 1.53
N PRO A 201 -3.08 26.56 1.40
CA PRO A 201 -2.45 25.96 0.23
C PRO A 201 -3.22 26.30 -1.06
N GLY A 202 -2.48 26.35 -2.15
CA GLY A 202 -2.98 26.78 -3.45
C GLY A 202 -1.93 27.53 -4.26
N PRO A 203 -2.21 27.87 -5.53
CA PRO A 203 -1.27 28.61 -6.39
C PRO A 203 -0.84 29.96 -5.80
N MET A 204 -1.69 30.57 -4.98
CA MET A 204 -1.39 31.84 -4.31
C MET A 204 -0.32 31.69 -3.21
N LEU A 205 -0.25 30.54 -2.53
CA LEU A 205 0.79 30.28 -1.52
C LEU A 205 2.20 30.39 -2.15
N PHE A 206 2.35 29.90 -3.38
CA PHE A 206 3.60 30.00 -4.16
C PHE A 206 3.91 31.41 -4.66
N ARG A 207 2.97 32.38 -4.55
CA ARG A 207 3.22 33.77 -4.89
C ARG A 207 3.48 34.62 -3.65
N THR A 208 2.69 34.42 -2.60
CA THR A 208 2.71 35.28 -1.41
C THR A 208 3.65 34.77 -0.32
N HIS A 209 3.93 33.46 -0.27
CA HIS A 209 4.66 32.82 0.82
C HIS A 209 5.76 31.86 0.33
N LEU A 210 6.49 32.25 -0.71
CA LEU A 210 7.63 31.46 -1.26
C LEU A 210 8.65 31.05 -0.19
N GLY A 211 9.01 31.97 0.72
CA GLY A 211 9.96 31.69 1.80
C GLY A 211 9.50 30.53 2.68
N THR A 212 8.21 30.46 3.00
CA THR A 212 7.64 29.38 3.81
C THR A 212 7.65 28.04 3.07
N ILE A 213 7.41 28.04 1.76
CA ILE A 213 7.48 26.82 0.94
C ILE A 213 8.91 26.28 0.89
N TYR A 214 9.90 27.16 0.68
CA TYR A 214 11.31 26.72 0.73
C TYR A 214 11.70 26.20 2.11
N ALA A 215 11.27 26.87 3.18
CA ALA A 215 11.50 26.41 4.55
C ALA A 215 10.87 25.02 4.79
N LEU A 216 9.66 24.77 4.27
CA LEU A 216 9.00 23.48 4.36
C LEU A 216 9.81 22.38 3.66
N TYR A 217 10.27 22.60 2.42
CA TYR A 217 11.09 21.60 1.70
C TYR A 217 12.43 21.35 2.38
N ILE A 218 13.07 22.39 2.91
CA ILE A 218 14.31 22.25 3.70
C ILE A 218 14.04 21.45 4.98
N ALA A 219 12.92 21.71 5.67
CA ALA A 219 12.55 20.98 6.87
C ALA A 219 12.28 19.50 6.58
N ILE A 220 11.61 19.17 5.48
CA ILE A 220 11.39 17.77 5.04
C ILE A 220 12.73 17.10 4.73
N PHE A 221 13.63 17.78 4.03
CA PHE A 221 14.98 17.24 3.76
C PHE A 221 15.75 16.98 5.07
N LEU A 222 15.74 17.94 5.99
CA LEU A 222 16.39 17.80 7.29
C LEU A 222 15.76 16.67 8.13
N ALA A 223 14.44 16.50 8.07
CA ALA A 223 13.75 15.40 8.73
C ALA A 223 14.26 14.03 8.24
N TYR A 224 14.55 13.89 6.93
CA TYR A 224 15.17 12.65 6.41
C TYR A 224 16.58 12.42 6.92
N VAL A 225 17.39 13.47 7.07
CA VAL A 225 18.71 13.36 7.71
C VAL A 225 18.57 12.88 9.15
N VAL A 226 17.61 13.44 9.90
CA VAL A 226 17.32 13.03 11.28
C VAL A 226 16.86 11.57 11.34
N ILE A 227 15.92 11.16 10.46
CA ILE A 227 15.45 9.77 10.36
C ILE A 227 16.61 8.83 10.10
N LEU A 228 17.53 9.16 9.18
CA LEU A 228 18.71 8.35 8.89
C LEU A 228 19.59 8.20 10.13
N VAL A 229 19.89 9.29 10.84
CA VAL A 229 20.71 9.25 12.07
C VAL A 229 20.04 8.38 13.14
N VAL A 230 18.74 8.58 13.36
CA VAL A 230 17.94 7.80 14.33
C VAL A 230 17.93 6.32 13.95
N GLN A 231 17.78 5.97 12.67
CA GLN A 231 17.83 4.58 12.21
C GLN A 231 19.21 3.94 12.37
N LEU A 232 20.29 4.65 12.03
CA LEU A 232 21.66 4.15 12.16
C LEU A 232 22.03 3.89 13.62
N TRP A 233 21.59 4.75 14.55
CA TRP A 233 21.74 4.52 15.99
C TRP A 233 20.82 3.41 16.51
N GLY A 234 19.57 3.41 16.05
CA GLY A 234 18.51 2.49 16.46
C GLY A 234 18.70 1.05 16.00
N ILE A 235 19.51 0.79 14.96
CA ILE A 235 19.67 -0.56 14.39
C ILE A 235 20.13 -1.60 15.43
N ARG A 236 20.95 -1.19 16.41
CA ARG A 236 21.38 -2.08 17.51
C ARG A 236 20.20 -2.51 18.37
N LEU A 237 19.25 -1.60 18.61
CA LEU A 237 18.03 -1.89 19.35
C LEU A 237 17.11 -2.78 18.52
N PHE A 238 16.84 -2.44 17.26
CA PHE A 238 15.96 -3.20 16.37
C PHE A 238 16.44 -4.65 16.19
N VAL A 239 17.75 -4.86 16.05
CA VAL A 239 18.30 -6.21 15.94
C VAL A 239 18.24 -6.97 17.26
N ARG A 240 18.34 -6.28 18.40
CA ARG A 240 18.18 -6.92 19.72
C ARG A 240 16.75 -7.39 19.95
N VAL A 241 15.75 -6.69 19.41
CA VAL A 241 14.34 -7.10 19.46
C VAL A 241 14.12 -8.47 18.81
N LEU A 242 14.87 -8.79 17.74
CA LEU A 242 14.79 -10.10 17.09
C LEU A 242 15.31 -11.27 17.95
N ARG A 243 16.00 -11.00 19.08
CA ARG A 243 16.38 -12.03 20.07
C ARG A 243 15.24 -12.42 21.00
N VAL A 244 14.20 -11.60 21.06
CA VAL A 244 13.02 -11.88 21.87
C VAL A 244 12.30 -13.09 21.27
N PRO A 245 11.91 -14.09 22.09
CA PRO A 245 11.16 -15.24 21.61
C PRO A 245 9.93 -14.82 20.77
N PRO A 246 9.64 -15.50 19.64
CA PRO A 246 8.58 -15.10 18.73
C PRO A 246 7.21 -14.90 19.39
N HIS A 247 6.87 -15.73 20.38
CA HIS A 247 5.60 -15.61 21.13
C HIS A 247 5.54 -14.33 21.98
N LEU A 248 6.63 -13.94 22.66
CA LEU A 248 6.69 -12.69 23.43
C LEU A 248 6.63 -11.48 22.48
N LEU A 249 7.34 -11.56 21.35
CA LEU A 249 7.26 -10.53 20.32
C LEU A 249 5.83 -10.40 19.77
N ALA A 250 5.14 -11.53 19.57
CA ALA A 250 3.74 -11.56 19.12
C ALA A 250 2.78 -10.92 20.14
N VAL A 251 2.99 -11.12 21.45
CA VAL A 251 2.23 -10.41 22.50
C VAL A 251 2.47 -8.90 22.42
N CYS A 252 3.72 -8.46 22.29
CA CYS A 252 4.03 -7.04 22.15
C CYS A 252 3.39 -6.44 20.89
N ILE A 253 3.48 -7.15 19.76
CA ILE A 253 2.88 -6.74 18.49
C ILE A 253 1.37 -6.57 18.65
N ILE A 254 0.66 -7.56 19.22
CA ILE A 254 -0.80 -7.47 19.30
C ILE A 254 -1.25 -6.32 20.22
N VAL A 255 -0.55 -6.06 21.32
CA VAL A 255 -0.82 -4.91 22.20
C VAL A 255 -0.62 -3.59 21.44
N LEU A 256 0.48 -3.47 20.69
CA LEU A 256 0.73 -2.29 19.86
C LEU A 256 -0.27 -2.15 18.70
N CYS A 257 -0.73 -3.25 18.10
CA CYS A 257 -1.76 -3.24 17.07
C CYS A 257 -3.11 -2.78 17.63
N VAL A 258 -3.49 -3.21 18.84
CA VAL A 258 -4.69 -2.73 19.54
C VAL A 258 -4.58 -1.24 19.84
N LEU A 259 -3.45 -0.80 20.40
CA LEU A 259 -3.23 0.62 20.71
C LEU A 259 -3.20 1.49 19.45
N GLY A 260 -2.54 1.00 18.39
CA GLY A 260 -2.42 1.68 17.11
C GLY A 260 -3.74 1.78 16.36
N SER A 261 -4.51 0.68 16.28
CA SER A 261 -5.85 0.70 15.67
C SER A 261 -6.79 1.64 16.39
N TYR A 262 -6.77 1.63 17.73
CA TYR A 262 -7.54 2.58 18.54
C TYR A 262 -7.11 4.03 18.30
N ALA A 263 -5.81 4.31 18.27
CA ALA A 263 -5.27 5.67 18.18
C ALA A 263 -5.57 6.39 16.85
N ILE A 264 -5.87 5.67 15.77
CA ILE A 264 -6.14 6.30 14.45
C ILE A 264 -7.40 7.16 14.50
N ARG A 265 -8.50 6.63 15.06
CA ARG A 265 -9.79 7.36 15.16
C ARG A 265 -10.31 7.51 16.59
N ASN A 266 -9.52 7.13 17.58
CA ASN A 266 -9.93 7.05 18.99
C ASN A 266 -11.20 6.18 19.17
N SER A 267 -11.22 5.02 18.48
CA SER A 267 -12.43 4.19 18.31
C SER A 267 -12.18 2.74 18.68
N ILE A 268 -13.00 2.19 19.58
CA ILE A 268 -12.97 0.77 19.92
C ILE A 268 -13.46 -0.11 18.75
N PHE A 269 -14.29 0.44 17.87
CA PHE A 269 -14.74 -0.26 16.67
C PHE A 269 -13.56 -0.65 15.78
N ASP A 270 -12.54 0.21 15.68
CA ASP A 270 -11.33 -0.08 14.89
C ASP A 270 -10.53 -1.25 15.45
N VAL A 271 -10.55 -1.45 16.78
CA VAL A 271 -9.92 -2.61 17.42
C VAL A 271 -10.66 -3.89 17.05
N TYR A 272 -12.00 -3.88 17.07
CA TYR A 272 -12.80 -5.02 16.63
C TYR A 272 -12.63 -5.31 15.14
N LEU A 273 -12.66 -4.27 14.31
CA LEU A 273 -12.44 -4.36 12.87
C LEU A 273 -11.05 -4.96 12.57
N MET A 274 -10.00 -4.51 13.25
CA MET A 274 -8.66 -5.09 13.16
C MET A 274 -8.69 -6.59 13.46
N GLY A 275 -9.38 -7.00 14.53
CA GLY A 275 -9.52 -8.42 14.89
C GLY A 275 -10.24 -9.24 13.81
N VAL A 276 -11.35 -8.73 13.26
CA VAL A 276 -12.10 -9.38 12.18
C VAL A 276 -11.27 -9.48 10.90
N MET A 277 -10.60 -8.40 10.51
CA MET A 277 -9.69 -8.37 9.36
C MET A 277 -8.50 -9.31 9.56
N GLY A 278 -8.03 -9.45 10.80
CA GLY A 278 -6.99 -10.40 11.17
C GLY A 278 -7.40 -11.85 11.02
N LEU A 279 -8.60 -12.19 11.47
CA LEU A 279 -9.18 -13.51 11.27
C LEU A 279 -9.39 -13.80 9.77
N LEU A 280 -9.92 -12.82 9.03
CA LEU A 280 -10.06 -12.93 7.57
C LEU A 280 -8.70 -13.19 6.92
N GLY A 281 -7.68 -12.39 7.21
CA GLY A 281 -6.33 -12.56 6.68
C GLY A 281 -5.75 -13.96 6.97
N TYR A 282 -5.99 -14.47 8.18
CA TYR A 282 -5.54 -15.80 8.58
C TYR A 282 -6.24 -16.91 7.76
N VAL A 283 -7.57 -16.81 7.59
CA VAL A 283 -8.34 -17.74 6.76
C VAL A 283 -7.86 -17.69 5.30
N LEU A 284 -7.68 -16.50 4.73
CA LEU A 284 -7.20 -16.32 3.36
C LEU A 284 -5.84 -16.98 3.14
N GLN A 285 -4.90 -16.82 4.08
CA GLN A 285 -3.60 -17.48 4.03
C GLN A 285 -3.72 -19.01 4.05
N ARG A 286 -4.60 -19.57 4.89
CA ARG A 286 -4.85 -21.03 4.96
C ARG A 286 -5.41 -21.60 3.65
N ILE A 287 -6.29 -20.88 2.97
CA ILE A 287 -6.82 -21.28 1.64
C ILE A 287 -5.95 -20.84 0.46
N ARG A 288 -4.74 -20.32 0.73
CA ARG A 288 -3.75 -19.86 -0.26
C ARG A 288 -4.26 -18.72 -1.15
N ILE A 289 -5.16 -17.89 -0.65
CA ILE A 289 -5.56 -16.64 -1.29
C ILE A 289 -4.58 -15.54 -0.87
N PRO A 290 -3.99 -14.80 -1.82
CA PRO A 290 -3.02 -13.77 -1.50
C PRO A 290 -3.71 -12.58 -0.82
N VAL A 291 -3.15 -12.12 0.29
CA VAL A 291 -3.68 -10.96 1.03
C VAL A 291 -3.34 -9.64 0.33
N ALA A 292 -2.22 -9.57 -0.39
CA ALA A 292 -1.78 -8.34 -1.05
C ALA A 292 -2.81 -7.78 -2.07
N PRO A 293 -3.44 -8.58 -2.95
CA PRO A 293 -4.51 -8.09 -3.81
C PRO A 293 -5.78 -7.65 -3.06
N VAL A 294 -6.09 -8.20 -1.88
CA VAL A 294 -7.19 -7.69 -1.03
C VAL A 294 -6.92 -6.26 -0.61
N VAL A 295 -5.70 -6.00 -0.12
CA VAL A 295 -5.30 -4.65 0.30
C VAL A 295 -5.33 -3.69 -0.87
N LEU A 296 -4.82 -4.10 -2.03
CA LEU A 296 -4.87 -3.27 -3.23
C LEU A 296 -6.30 -3.01 -3.73
N GLY A 297 -7.21 -3.98 -3.61
CA GLY A 297 -8.64 -3.76 -3.90
C GLY A 297 -9.28 -2.77 -2.93
N LEU A 298 -8.99 -2.91 -1.63
CA LEU A 298 -9.48 -1.99 -0.60
C LEU A 298 -9.02 -0.56 -0.85
N VAL A 299 -7.75 -0.42 -1.23
CA VAL A 299 -7.10 0.84 -1.55
C VAL A 299 -7.62 1.45 -2.85
N LEU A 300 -7.41 0.75 -3.96
CA LEU A 300 -7.59 1.30 -5.29
C LEU A 300 -9.07 1.35 -5.66
N GLY A 301 -9.91 0.63 -4.91
CA GLY A 301 -11.35 0.62 -5.08
C GLY A 301 -11.96 2.01 -4.97
N GLU A 302 -11.53 2.82 -4.01
CA GLU A 302 -12.08 4.16 -3.80
C GLU A 302 -11.78 5.04 -5.02
N THR A 303 -10.52 5.10 -5.44
CA THR A 303 -10.12 5.83 -6.65
C THR A 303 -10.79 5.26 -7.90
N LEU A 304 -10.93 3.93 -8.01
CA LEU A 304 -11.59 3.28 -9.13
C LEU A 304 -13.05 3.72 -9.22
N GLU A 305 -13.80 3.68 -8.11
CA GLU A 305 -15.20 4.09 -8.07
C GLU A 305 -15.37 5.58 -8.33
N GLN A 306 -14.61 6.43 -7.63
CA GLN A 306 -14.67 7.90 -7.79
C GLN A 306 -14.41 8.29 -9.25
N GLN A 307 -13.39 7.71 -9.90
CA GLN A 307 -13.03 8.05 -11.28
C GLN A 307 -14.01 7.49 -12.31
N TYR A 308 -14.63 6.34 -12.03
CA TYR A 308 -15.73 5.81 -12.84
C TYR A 308 -16.94 6.75 -12.79
N ARG A 309 -17.37 7.14 -11.59
CA ARG A 309 -18.55 7.98 -11.38
C ARG A 309 -18.32 9.41 -11.86
N THR A 310 -17.16 9.99 -11.58
CA THR A 310 -16.77 11.31 -12.12
C THR A 310 -16.81 11.32 -13.64
N ALA A 311 -16.32 10.26 -14.31
CA ALA A 311 -16.42 10.15 -15.76
C ALA A 311 -17.87 10.09 -16.24
N LEU A 312 -18.74 9.32 -15.57
CA LEU A 312 -20.15 9.25 -15.92
C LEU A 312 -20.87 10.58 -15.73
N ILE A 313 -20.62 11.29 -14.62
CA ILE A 313 -21.17 12.62 -14.35
C ILE A 313 -20.78 13.60 -15.45
N LEU A 314 -19.50 13.64 -15.82
CA LEU A 314 -18.99 14.50 -16.90
C LEU A 314 -19.57 14.17 -18.28
N SER A 315 -20.04 12.93 -18.46
CA SER A 315 -20.63 12.43 -19.71
C SER A 315 -22.17 12.43 -19.72
N GLU A 316 -22.80 13.01 -18.70
CA GLU A 316 -24.26 12.96 -18.50
C GLU A 316 -24.82 11.52 -18.51
N GLY A 317 -24.06 10.58 -17.93
CA GLY A 317 -24.39 9.14 -17.86
C GLY A 317 -23.99 8.31 -19.08
N SER A 318 -23.40 8.92 -20.11
CA SER A 318 -22.96 8.22 -21.31
C SER A 318 -21.69 7.42 -21.10
N HIS A 319 -21.80 6.09 -21.24
CA HIS A 319 -20.64 5.19 -21.15
C HIS A 319 -19.67 5.33 -22.35
N ARG A 320 -20.02 6.15 -23.36
CA ARG A 320 -19.14 6.42 -24.50
C ARG A 320 -17.84 7.13 -24.10
N ILE A 321 -17.83 7.86 -22.98
CA ILE A 321 -16.62 8.55 -22.51
C ILE A 321 -15.43 7.59 -22.28
N PHE A 322 -15.69 6.30 -22.03
CA PHE A 322 -14.64 5.28 -21.84
C PHE A 322 -14.01 4.79 -23.15
N ILE A 323 -14.67 4.98 -24.29
CA ILE A 323 -14.17 4.60 -25.63
C ILE A 323 -13.74 5.81 -26.46
N GLU A 324 -14.07 7.04 -26.04
CA GLU A 324 -13.71 8.26 -26.75
C GLU A 324 -12.25 8.70 -26.49
N SER A 325 -11.68 8.38 -25.32
CA SER A 325 -10.27 8.64 -25.05
C SER A 325 -9.38 7.52 -25.59
N GLY A 326 -8.44 7.89 -26.47
CA GLY A 326 -7.41 6.99 -26.97
C GLY A 326 -6.51 6.42 -25.86
N VAL A 327 -6.27 7.18 -24.78
CA VAL A 327 -5.48 6.72 -23.63
C VAL A 327 -6.28 5.71 -22.80
N ALA A 328 -7.59 5.93 -22.60
CA ALA A 328 -8.44 4.96 -21.92
C ALA A 328 -8.53 3.63 -22.69
N LEU A 329 -8.72 3.69 -24.02
CA LEU A 329 -8.71 2.52 -24.89
C LEU A 329 -7.40 1.73 -24.82
N LEU A 330 -6.25 2.44 -24.78
CA LEU A 330 -4.95 1.80 -24.60
C LEU A 330 -4.90 0.98 -23.30
N PHE A 331 -5.27 1.57 -22.17
CA PHE A 331 -5.23 0.86 -20.87
C PHE A 331 -6.26 -0.26 -20.78
N PHE A 332 -7.48 -0.09 -21.31
CA PHE A 332 -8.44 -1.19 -21.41
C PHE A 332 -7.93 -2.32 -22.30
N GLY A 333 -7.30 -2.00 -23.43
CA GLY A 333 -6.65 -2.98 -24.29
C GLY A 333 -5.55 -3.76 -23.57
N LEU A 334 -4.67 -3.06 -22.83
CA LEU A 334 -3.64 -3.68 -22.01
C LEU A 334 -4.22 -4.54 -20.87
N THR A 335 -5.33 -4.11 -20.27
CA THR A 335 -6.06 -4.87 -19.24
C THR A 335 -6.61 -6.16 -19.84
N ALA A 336 -7.27 -6.08 -21.00
CA ALA A 336 -7.79 -7.25 -21.69
C ALA A 336 -6.67 -8.21 -22.12
N LEU A 337 -5.55 -7.68 -22.61
CA LEU A 337 -4.40 -8.47 -23.04
C LEU A 337 -3.73 -9.18 -21.85
N THR A 338 -3.55 -8.50 -20.72
CA THR A 338 -2.97 -9.11 -19.50
C THR A 338 -3.85 -10.23 -18.96
N ILE A 339 -5.16 -9.99 -18.82
CA ILE A 339 -6.13 -11.00 -18.39
C ILE A 339 -6.14 -12.18 -19.39
N GLY A 340 -6.20 -11.90 -20.70
CA GLY A 340 -6.24 -12.90 -21.75
C GLY A 340 -4.96 -13.74 -21.84
N PHE A 341 -3.79 -13.12 -21.74
CA PHE A 341 -2.49 -13.80 -21.70
C PHE A 341 -2.37 -14.72 -20.48
N HIS A 342 -2.85 -14.29 -19.31
CA HIS A 342 -2.85 -15.12 -18.11
C HIS A 342 -3.83 -16.29 -18.20
N PHE A 343 -5.01 -16.07 -18.75
CA PHE A 343 -5.97 -17.15 -18.98
C PHE A 343 -5.40 -18.18 -19.97
N TRP A 344 -4.81 -17.72 -21.07
CA TRP A 344 -4.18 -18.56 -22.07
C TRP A 344 -3.01 -19.38 -21.50
N SER A 345 -2.09 -18.74 -20.78
CA SER A 345 -0.95 -19.43 -20.16
C SER A 345 -1.37 -20.46 -19.11
N THR A 346 -2.40 -20.16 -18.32
CA THR A 346 -2.96 -21.10 -17.33
C THR A 346 -3.60 -22.33 -18.00
N ILE A 347 -4.31 -22.13 -19.11
CA ILE A 347 -4.90 -23.24 -19.89
C ILE A 347 -3.80 -24.05 -20.60
N TRP A 348 -2.77 -23.38 -21.13
CA TRP A 348 -1.69 -24.02 -21.86
C TRP A 348 -0.78 -24.86 -20.96
N GLN A 349 -0.51 -24.41 -19.73
CA GLN A 349 0.24 -25.18 -18.71
C GLN A 349 -0.54 -26.38 -18.15
N ARG A 350 -1.87 -26.42 -18.33
CA ARG A 350 -2.73 -27.55 -17.94
C ARG A 350 -2.88 -28.60 -19.05
N ARG A 351 -2.30 -28.40 -20.24
CA ARG A 351 -2.21 -29.49 -21.22
C ARG A 351 -1.23 -30.52 -20.67
N PRO A 352 -1.65 -31.78 -20.42
CA PRO A 352 -0.70 -32.81 -20.08
C PRO A 352 0.26 -32.90 -21.27
N SER A 353 1.56 -32.85 -20.98
CA SER A 353 2.59 -33.37 -21.87
C SER A 353 2.22 -34.83 -22.15
N SER A 354 1.49 -35.05 -23.23
CA SER A 354 1.30 -36.36 -23.82
C SER A 354 2.70 -36.87 -24.14
N ALA A 355 3.04 -37.97 -23.47
CA ALA A 355 4.26 -38.72 -23.67
C ALA A 355 4.57 -38.93 -25.16
N THR A 356 5.80 -38.65 -25.54
CA THR A 356 6.58 -39.43 -26.51
C THR A 356 8.02 -39.43 -26.05
#